data_AF-A0A4S4KMW9-F1
#
_entry.id   AF-A0A4S4KMW9-F1
#
_cell.length_a   1.000
_cell.length_b   1.000
_cell.length_c   1.000
_cell.angle_alpha   90.00
_cell.angle_beta   90.00
_cell.angle_gamma   90.00
#
_symmetry.space_group_name_H-M   'P 1'
#
loop_
_entity.id
_entity.type
_entity.pdbx_description
1 polymer ?
#
loop_
_entity_poly.entity_id
_entity_poly.type
_entity_poly.pdbx_seq_one_letter_code
_entity_poly.pdbx_strand_id
1 'polypeptide(L)'
;MAVSHTKRVCQIIKLKPEAEAEYLEIHKAAWPGVLVALSRHNIADYSIHYYRPLHLLIANFKYVGHEYEKDMTGIAADPETRNWWKMTDGMQESFEAGATGSGGDVSWWTDLPEVFRFEGAGTQSQ
;
A
#
# COMPACT_ATOMS: atom_id res chain seq x y z
N MET A 1 -1.00 9.27 18.00
CA MET A 1 0.37 9.14 18.56
C MET A 1 1.27 8.61 17.45
N ALA A 2 2.57 8.91 17.47
CA ALA A 2 3.50 8.40 16.46
C ALA A 2 3.65 6.87 16.59
N VAL A 3 3.55 6.16 15.48
CA VAL A 3 3.79 4.71 15.41
C VAL A 3 5.30 4.49 15.23
N SER A 4 5.94 3.80 16.17
CA SER A 4 7.33 3.35 16.04
C SER A 4 7.42 2.36 14.87
N HIS A 5 8.39 2.57 13.97
CA HIS A 5 8.49 1.81 12.73
C HIS A 5 9.95 1.72 12.27
N THR A 6 10.24 0.73 11.43
CA THR A 6 11.57 0.49 10.85
C THR A 6 11.66 0.95 9.41
N LYS A 7 10.51 1.05 8.71
CA LYS A 7 10.43 1.54 7.33
C LYS A 7 9.13 2.30 7.08
N ARG A 8 9.18 3.33 6.23
CA ARG A 8 8.03 3.95 5.60
C ARG A 8 8.05 3.60 4.13
N VAL A 9 6.87 3.36 3.58
CA VAL A 9 6.69 3.03 2.17
C VAL A 9 5.67 3.99 1.60
N CYS A 10 5.98 4.54 0.44
CA CYS A 10 5.06 5.30 -0.39
C CYS A 10 5.06 4.65 -1.77
N GLN A 11 3.89 4.33 -2.29
CA GLN A 11 3.76 3.69 -3.59
C GLN A 11 2.65 4.32 -4.39
N ILE A 12 2.76 4.23 -5.72
CA ILE A 12 1.74 4.71 -6.63
C ILE A 12 1.31 3.63 -7.63
N ILE A 13 0.06 3.73 -8.05
CA ILE A 13 -0.50 2.95 -9.15
C ILE A 13 -1.60 3.77 -9.83
N LYS A 14 -1.90 3.47 -11.08
CA LYS A 14 -3.02 4.08 -11.78
C LYS A 14 -4.30 3.30 -11.52
N LEU A 15 -5.38 4.02 -11.26
CA LEU A 15 -6.74 3.49 -11.20
C LEU A 15 -7.36 3.58 -12.60
N LYS A 16 -8.04 2.53 -13.04
CA LYS A 16 -8.80 2.59 -14.29
C LYS A 16 -10.02 3.49 -14.09
N PRO A 17 -10.26 4.49 -14.96
CA PRO A 17 -11.39 5.42 -14.80
C PRO A 17 -12.75 4.71 -14.63
N GLU A 18 -12.96 3.61 -15.36
CA GLU A 18 -14.17 2.80 -15.32
C GLU A 18 -14.40 2.08 -13.97
N ALA A 19 -13.35 1.88 -13.18
CA ALA A 19 -13.41 1.19 -11.89
C ALA A 19 -13.45 2.15 -10.68
N GLU A 20 -13.44 3.47 -10.91
CA GLU A 20 -13.29 4.46 -9.83
C GLU A 20 -14.35 4.28 -8.73
N ALA A 21 -15.63 4.25 -9.10
CA ALA A 21 -16.72 4.18 -8.14
C ALA A 21 -16.67 2.88 -7.31
N GLU A 22 -16.40 1.75 -7.97
CA GLU A 22 -16.30 0.45 -7.32
C GLU A 22 -15.11 0.38 -6.38
N TYR A 23 -13.92 0.81 -6.85
CA TYR A 23 -12.69 0.82 -6.06
C TYR A 23 -12.86 1.61 -4.75
N LEU A 24 -13.45 2.81 -4.84
CA LEU A 24 -13.70 3.64 -3.66
C LEU A 24 -14.69 3.00 -2.69
N GLU A 25 -15.71 2.30 -3.19
CA GLU A 25 -16.72 1.67 -2.34
C GLU A 25 -16.16 0.45 -1.61
N ILE A 26 -15.47 -0.45 -2.32
CA ILE A 26 -14.91 -1.66 -1.70
C ILE A 26 -13.86 -1.32 -0.62
N HIS A 27 -13.10 -0.22 -0.77
CA HIS A 27 -12.07 0.16 0.22
C HIS A 27 -12.65 0.79 1.50
N LYS A 28 -13.87 1.34 1.46
CA LYS A 28 -14.58 1.76 2.69
C LYS A 28 -14.91 0.56 3.59
N ALA A 29 -15.11 -0.60 2.97
CA ALA A 29 -15.44 -1.86 3.62
C ALA A 29 -14.39 -2.93 3.30
N ALA A 30 -13.11 -2.57 3.40
CA ALA A 30 -12.00 -3.50 3.21
C ALA A 30 -12.20 -4.77 4.05
N TRP A 31 -11.92 -5.93 3.45
CA TRP A 31 -12.24 -7.21 4.08
C TRP A 31 -11.48 -7.38 5.41
N PRO A 32 -12.15 -7.77 6.51
CA PRO A 32 -11.48 -7.95 7.79
C PRO A 32 -10.29 -8.91 7.74
N GLY A 33 -10.37 -9.97 6.92
CA GLY A 33 -9.28 -10.93 6.71
C GLY A 33 -8.01 -10.27 6.17
N VAL A 34 -8.14 -9.35 5.22
CA VAL A 34 -7.02 -8.58 4.66
C VAL A 34 -6.40 -7.67 5.71
N LEU A 35 -7.23 -6.98 6.52
CA LEU A 35 -6.73 -6.12 7.60
C LEU A 35 -5.98 -6.93 8.67
N VAL A 36 -6.48 -8.12 9.01
CA VAL A 36 -5.80 -9.05 9.93
C VAL A 36 -4.48 -9.52 9.34
N ALA A 37 -4.41 -9.84 8.04
CA ALA A 37 -3.18 -10.24 7.37
C ALA A 37 -2.13 -9.11 7.37
N LEU A 38 -2.53 -7.89 7.03
CA LEU A 38 -1.67 -6.70 7.08
C LEU A 38 -1.10 -6.48 8.49
N SER A 39 -1.95 -6.56 9.52
CA SER A 39 -1.51 -6.43 10.91
C SER A 39 -0.56 -7.56 11.33
N ARG A 40 -0.80 -8.80 10.88
CA ARG A 40 0.05 -9.97 11.19
C ARG A 40 1.46 -9.81 10.62
N HIS A 41 1.58 -9.13 9.49
CA HIS A 41 2.83 -8.85 8.79
C HIS A 41 3.35 -7.42 9.02
N ASN A 42 3.02 -6.87 10.18
CA ASN A 42 3.60 -5.63 10.71
C ASN A 42 3.39 -4.39 9.81
N ILE A 43 2.32 -4.37 9.02
CA ILE A 43 1.85 -3.15 8.35
C ILE A 43 0.96 -2.36 9.30
N ALA A 44 1.27 -1.08 9.47
CA ALA A 44 0.53 -0.15 10.31
C ALA A 44 0.42 1.22 9.63
N ASP A 45 -0.52 2.04 10.10
CA ASP A 45 -0.73 3.41 9.60
C ASP A 45 -0.84 3.47 8.06
N TYR A 46 -1.59 2.51 7.49
CA TYR A 46 -1.76 2.36 6.05
C TYR A 46 -2.94 3.22 5.57
N SER A 47 -2.67 4.14 4.65
CA SER A 47 -3.69 4.87 3.91
C SER A 47 -3.45 4.83 2.40
N ILE A 48 -4.54 4.96 1.63
CA ILE A 48 -4.51 5.10 0.17
C ILE A 48 -5.27 6.39 -0.17
N HIS A 49 -4.60 7.32 -0.82
CA HIS A 49 -5.19 8.56 -1.32
C HIS A 49 -5.46 8.45 -2.82
N TYR A 50 -6.46 9.18 -3.31
CA TYR A 50 -6.81 9.20 -4.72
C TYR A 50 -6.77 10.62 -5.28
N TYR A 51 -5.92 10.82 -6.30
CA TYR A 51 -5.85 12.06 -7.06
C TYR A 51 -6.52 11.86 -8.44
N ARG A 52 -7.82 12.15 -8.46
CA ARG A 52 -8.71 11.95 -9.62
C ARG A 52 -8.18 12.53 -10.95
N PRO A 53 -7.59 13.74 -11.02
CA PRO A 53 -7.13 14.30 -12.30
C PRO A 53 -6.10 13.46 -13.06
N LEU A 54 -5.33 12.63 -12.34
CA LEU A 54 -4.37 11.70 -12.95
C LEU A 54 -4.78 10.23 -12.78
N HIS A 55 -5.96 9.99 -12.21
CA HIS A 55 -6.38 8.67 -11.76
C HIS A 55 -5.30 7.96 -10.91
N LEU A 56 -4.64 8.71 -10.04
CA LEU A 56 -3.47 8.22 -9.30
C LEU A 56 -3.87 7.80 -7.88
N LEU A 57 -3.61 6.53 -7.55
CA LEU A 57 -3.67 6.05 -6.18
C LEU A 57 -2.29 6.18 -5.55
N ILE A 58 -2.26 6.67 -4.30
CA ILE A 58 -1.04 6.93 -3.54
C ILE A 58 -1.19 6.20 -2.21
N ALA A 59 -0.55 5.03 -2.11
CA ALA A 59 -0.48 4.23 -0.91
C ALA A 59 0.67 4.73 -0.03
N ASN A 60 0.44 4.87 1.28
CA ASN A 60 1.50 5.08 2.25
C ASN A 60 1.24 4.24 3.50
N PHE A 61 2.28 3.57 4.00
CA PHE A 61 2.20 2.79 5.22
C PHE A 61 3.53 2.76 5.97
N LYS A 62 3.44 2.40 7.25
CA LYS A 62 4.58 2.12 8.12
C LYS A 62 4.72 0.62 8.30
N TYR A 63 5.96 0.15 8.16
CA TYR A 63 6.31 -1.20 8.55
C TYR A 63 6.99 -1.18 9.92
N VAL A 64 6.44 -1.95 10.86
CA VAL A 64 6.84 -1.93 12.28
C VAL A 64 7.65 -3.16 12.70
N GLY A 65 7.86 -4.11 11.78
CA GLY A 65 8.59 -5.35 12.04
C GLY A 65 10.10 -5.21 11.82
N HIS A 66 10.80 -6.35 11.80
CA HIS A 66 12.25 -6.42 11.63
C HIS A 66 12.71 -7.20 10.38
N GLU A 67 11.85 -8.03 9.78
CA GLU A 67 12.16 -8.85 8.60
C GLU A 67 11.29 -8.47 7.39
N TYR A 68 11.47 -7.27 6.82
CA TYR A 68 10.57 -6.69 5.81
C TYR A 68 10.26 -7.64 4.63
N GLU A 69 11.29 -8.18 4.00
CA GLU A 69 11.13 -9.07 2.83
C GLU A 69 10.34 -10.35 3.15
N LYS A 70 10.58 -10.92 4.34
CA LYS A 70 9.86 -12.09 4.82
C LYS A 70 8.39 -11.78 5.06
N ASP A 71 8.10 -10.63 5.67
CA ASP A 71 6.73 -10.21 5.93
C ASP A 71 5.97 -9.87 4.63
N MET A 72 6.62 -9.22 3.66
CA MET A 72 5.99 -8.96 2.36
C MET A 72 5.72 -10.27 1.60
N THR A 73 6.64 -11.23 1.68
CA THR A 73 6.43 -12.59 1.13
C THR A 73 5.24 -13.28 1.82
N GLY A 74 5.10 -13.11 3.14
CA GLY A 74 3.97 -13.64 3.91
C GLY A 74 2.63 -13.07 3.48
N ILE A 75 2.56 -11.74 3.26
CA ILE A 75 1.38 -11.07 2.70
C ILE A 75 1.05 -11.63 1.31
N ALA A 76 2.05 -11.81 0.45
CA ALA A 76 1.84 -12.35 -0.90
C ALA A 76 1.37 -13.82 -0.93
N ALA A 77 1.65 -14.57 0.13
CA ALA A 77 1.21 -15.94 0.32
C ALA A 77 -0.16 -16.06 1.01
N ASP A 78 -0.66 -15.01 1.66
CA ASP A 78 -1.92 -15.04 2.42
C ASP A 78 -3.13 -15.15 1.47
N PRO A 79 -4.02 -16.14 1.67
CA PRO A 79 -5.09 -16.44 0.73
C PRO A 79 -6.17 -15.34 0.66
N GLU A 80 -6.48 -14.70 1.79
CA GLU A 80 -7.45 -13.59 1.84
C GLU A 80 -6.91 -12.39 1.07
N THR A 81 -5.63 -12.09 1.25
CA THR A 81 -4.93 -11.02 0.53
C THR A 81 -4.91 -11.30 -0.97
N ARG A 82 -4.59 -12.53 -1.40
CA ARG A 82 -4.60 -12.90 -2.83
C ARG A 82 -5.98 -12.81 -3.46
N ASN A 83 -7.03 -13.19 -2.74
CA ASN A 83 -8.41 -13.07 -3.22
C ASN A 83 -8.81 -11.60 -3.40
N TRP A 84 -8.44 -10.76 -2.44
CA TRP A 84 -8.62 -9.31 -2.54
C TRP A 84 -7.89 -8.72 -3.76
N TRP A 85 -6.62 -9.08 -3.95
CA TRP A 85 -5.83 -8.63 -5.09
C TRP A 85 -6.40 -9.06 -6.44
N LYS A 86 -6.91 -10.29 -6.55
CA LYS A 86 -7.54 -10.76 -7.80
C LYS A 86 -8.67 -9.84 -8.26
N MET A 87 -9.40 -9.24 -7.33
CA MET A 87 -10.45 -8.26 -7.62
C MET A 87 -9.84 -6.88 -7.91
N THR A 88 -8.95 -6.37 -7.05
CA THR A 88 -8.44 -5.00 -7.16
C THR A 88 -7.43 -4.79 -8.29
N ASP A 89 -6.63 -5.81 -8.64
CA ASP A 89 -5.67 -5.76 -9.74
C ASP A 89 -6.40 -5.50 -11.08
N GLY A 90 -7.61 -6.06 -11.24
CA GLY A 90 -8.47 -5.79 -12.40
C GLY A 90 -8.90 -4.33 -12.54
N MET A 91 -8.91 -3.58 -11.44
CA MET A 91 -9.29 -2.16 -11.37
C MET A 91 -8.10 -1.23 -11.60
N GLN A 92 -6.89 -1.75 -11.61
CA GLN A 92 -5.64 -0.98 -11.57
C GLN A 92 -4.79 -1.20 -12.82
N GLU A 93 -3.85 -0.30 -13.05
CA GLU A 93 -2.85 -0.37 -14.10
C GLU A 93 -1.48 0.04 -13.50
N SER A 94 -0.52 -0.87 -13.57
CA SER A 94 0.84 -0.62 -13.07
C SER A 94 1.61 0.33 -13.99
N PHE A 95 2.53 1.11 -13.40
CA PHE A 95 3.54 1.85 -14.16
C PHE A 95 4.78 0.98 -14.48
N GLU A 96 4.91 -0.18 -13.82
CA GLU A 96 6.02 -1.10 -14.03
C GLU A 96 5.83 -1.92 -15.30
N ALA A 97 6.80 -1.83 -16.21
CA ALA A 97 6.76 -2.56 -17.46
C ALA A 97 6.81 -4.08 -17.21
N GLY A 98 5.80 -4.80 -17.70
CA GLY A 98 5.71 -6.26 -17.58
C GLY A 98 5.04 -6.75 -16.29
N ALA A 99 4.56 -5.85 -15.43
CA ALA A 99 3.76 -6.25 -14.27
C ALA A 99 2.39 -6.80 -14.70
N THR A 100 1.98 -7.91 -14.09
CA THR A 100 0.75 -8.65 -14.45
C THR A 100 -0.28 -8.74 -13.33
N GLY A 101 0.06 -8.24 -12.13
CA GLY A 101 -0.77 -8.21 -10.94
C GLY A 101 0.07 -8.27 -9.66
N SER A 102 -0.56 -8.11 -8.51
CA SER A 102 0.10 -8.08 -7.18
C SER A 102 0.79 -9.41 -6.81
N GLY A 103 0.41 -10.51 -7.46
CA GLY A 103 1.04 -11.83 -7.28
C GLY A 103 2.07 -12.21 -8.35
N GLY A 104 2.48 -11.28 -9.21
CA GLY A 104 3.49 -11.50 -10.25
C GLY A 104 4.93 -11.33 -9.77
N ASP A 105 5.90 -11.61 -10.66
CA ASP A 105 7.33 -11.47 -10.38
C ASP A 105 7.82 -10.01 -10.39
N VAL A 106 7.11 -9.14 -11.10
CA VAL A 106 7.36 -7.70 -11.17
C VAL A 106 6.41 -6.99 -10.22
N SER A 107 6.92 -6.01 -9.48
CA SER A 107 6.11 -5.24 -8.53
C SER A 107 4.89 -4.62 -9.23
N TRP A 108 3.73 -4.75 -8.59
CA TRP A 108 2.49 -4.18 -9.13
C TRP A 108 2.38 -2.68 -8.85
N TRP A 109 2.79 -2.25 -7.67
CA TRP A 109 2.86 -0.84 -7.28
C TRP A 109 4.28 -0.31 -7.46
N THR A 110 4.41 0.94 -7.87
CA THR A 110 5.71 1.62 -8.02
C THR A 110 6.11 2.29 -6.73
N ASP A 111 7.24 1.89 -6.15
CA ASP A 111 7.81 2.51 -4.95
C ASP A 111 8.34 3.92 -5.23
N LEU A 112 8.05 4.86 -4.33
CA LEU A 112 8.56 6.22 -4.37
C LEU A 112 9.62 6.45 -3.30
N PRO A 113 10.77 7.06 -3.64
CA PRO A 113 11.80 7.39 -2.66
C PRO A 113 11.32 8.51 -1.72
N GLU A 114 11.53 8.32 -0.43
CA GLU A 114 11.36 9.40 0.55
C GLU A 114 12.52 10.40 0.40
N VAL A 115 12.21 11.60 -0.11
CA VAL A 115 13.21 12.67 -0.33
C VAL A 115 13.29 13.67 0.82
N PHE A 116 12.29 13.70 1.70
CA PHE A 116 12.23 14.61 2.83
C PHE A 116 11.37 14.02 3.94
N ARG A 117 11.73 14.34 5.19
CA ARG A 117 10.94 14.00 6.38
C ARG A 117 11.15 15.01 7.50
N PHE A 118 10.06 15.30 8.21
CA PHE A 118 10.08 16.00 9.47
C PHE A 118 9.11 15.33 10.46
N GLU A 119 9.64 14.81 11.58
CA GLU A 119 8.85 14.10 12.60
C GLU A 119 8.21 15.05 13.63
N GLY A 120 8.54 16.36 13.58
CA GLY A 120 8.03 17.33 14.54
C GLY A 120 8.76 17.27 15.89
N ALA A 121 10.00 17.78 15.92
CA ALA A 121 10.67 18.23 17.14
C ALA A 121 11.61 19.38 16.75
N GLY A 122 11.06 20.60 16.68
CA GLY A 122 11.91 21.78 16.70
C GLY A 122 12.43 21.96 18.11
N THR A 123 13.66 21.55 18.41
CA THR A 123 14.36 22.10 19.57
C THR A 123 14.68 23.56 19.26
N GLN A 124 13.78 24.46 19.68
CA GLN A 124 14.22 25.76 20.16
C GLN A 124 14.30 25.66 21.68
N SER A 125 15.52 25.60 22.19
CA SER A 125 15.83 26.01 23.55
C SER A 125 17.14 26.78 23.45
N GLN A 126 17.07 28.04 23.90
CA GLN A 126 18.17 29.01 23.99
C GLN A 126 19.38 28.45 24.73
#